data_AF-G2GPV5-F1
#
_entry.id   AF-G2GPV5-F1
#
_cell.length_a   1.000
_cell.length_b   1.000
_cell.length_c   1.000
_cell.angle_alpha   90.00
_cell.angle_beta   90.00
_cell.angle_gamma   90.00
#
_symmetry.space_group_name_H-M   'P 1'
#
loop_
_entity.id
_entity.type
_entity.pdbx_description
1 polymer ?
#
loop_
_entity_poly.entity_id
_entity_poly.type
_entity_poly.pdbx_seq_one_letter_code
_entity_poly.pdbx_strand_id
1 'polypeptide(L)'
;GGLESARRAEQRLARLAGERDALDRQERADEDVRVEAETWLDGWEETRAALQARIESAQEAAGRADQLAVQREPARLRLAAARLRDQLAGDTDSSAEAVARAREQSLRARARWLDVKERRLNGIAAELAAQLTDGDPCAVCGATEHPAPARKDAGHVDREAEEAALTASQRAEERLAEAERGLGVVREALAAATAEAGGLQTSRLAEAADELERRYALARRDASALHAAHEESRRAEAEHERRTAARQQAAVRTAARVGHRERLDGEQAALEAELAEARGRAASVAERAAQLERRVALLTDAVDSARDAEDSARRLKEADARLADAAFRAGFDTPRAAADALLDDAGHRDLQRRLDAWQSEEAAVRTVLAEADTAAAAHRP
;
A
#
# COMPACT_ATOMS: atom_id res chain seq x y z
N GLY A 1 -57.90 -12.84 5.92
CA GLY A 1 -56.92 -13.79 6.48
C GLY A 1 -55.87 -14.18 5.45
N GLY A 2 -56.10 -15.25 4.69
CA GLY A 2 -55.07 -15.85 3.81
C GLY A 2 -54.55 -14.98 2.65
N LEU A 3 -55.41 -14.18 2.00
CA LEU A 3 -54.99 -13.34 0.86
C LEU A 3 -54.02 -12.21 1.23
N GLU A 4 -54.17 -11.65 2.43
CA GLU A 4 -53.28 -10.63 2.95
C GLU A 4 -51.91 -11.22 3.33
N SER A 5 -51.91 -12.45 3.85
CA SER A 5 -50.68 -13.23 4.09
C SER A 5 -49.92 -13.50 2.80
N ALA A 6 -50.63 -13.94 1.76
CA ALA A 6 -50.06 -14.20 0.46
C ALA A 6 -49.47 -12.94 -0.21
N ARG A 7 -50.14 -11.78 -0.10
CA ARG A 7 -49.55 -10.51 -0.58
C ARG A 7 -48.26 -10.13 0.17
N ARG A 8 -48.19 -10.39 1.48
CA ARG A 8 -46.96 -10.20 2.27
C ARG A 8 -45.87 -11.19 1.85
N ALA A 9 -46.23 -12.43 1.53
CA ALA A 9 -45.31 -13.45 1.05
C ALA A 9 -44.71 -13.09 -0.32
N GLU A 10 -45.51 -12.58 -1.28
CA GLU A 10 -45.00 -12.07 -2.57
C GLU A 10 -44.00 -10.93 -2.38
N GLN A 11 -44.31 -9.96 -1.51
CA GLN A 11 -43.40 -8.86 -1.19
C GLN A 11 -42.14 -9.32 -0.46
N ARG A 12 -42.20 -10.43 0.29
CA ARG A 12 -41.03 -11.02 0.94
C ARG A 12 -40.15 -11.75 -0.08
N LEU A 13 -40.72 -12.51 -1.01
CA LEU A 13 -39.98 -13.15 -2.10
C LEU A 13 -39.20 -12.14 -2.96
N ALA A 14 -39.82 -11.02 -3.31
CA ALA A 14 -39.12 -9.95 -4.07
C ALA A 14 -37.92 -9.38 -3.30
N ARG A 15 -38.02 -9.26 -1.96
CA ARG A 15 -36.90 -8.84 -1.11
C ARG A 15 -35.83 -9.92 -1.00
N LEU A 16 -36.21 -11.19 -0.88
CA LEU A 16 -35.29 -12.32 -0.84
C LEU A 16 -34.46 -12.43 -2.13
N ALA A 17 -35.05 -12.17 -3.30
CA ALA A 17 -34.30 -12.12 -4.56
C ALA A 17 -33.16 -11.08 -4.50
N GLY A 18 -33.44 -9.88 -3.98
CA GLY A 18 -32.42 -8.85 -3.79
C GLY A 18 -31.35 -9.23 -2.75
N GLU A 19 -31.73 -9.91 -1.66
CA GLU A 19 -30.80 -10.45 -0.66
C GLU A 19 -29.87 -11.52 -1.26
N ARG A 20 -30.40 -12.41 -2.10
CA ARG A 20 -29.63 -13.44 -2.82
C ARG A 20 -28.65 -12.83 -3.83
N ASP A 21 -29.11 -11.87 -4.63
CA ASP A 21 -28.23 -11.17 -5.58
C ASP A 21 -27.08 -10.44 -4.88
N ALA A 22 -27.35 -9.88 -3.70
CA ALA A 22 -26.32 -9.27 -2.87
C ALA A 22 -25.33 -10.31 -2.33
N LEU A 23 -25.84 -11.47 -1.88
CA LEU A 23 -25.01 -12.58 -1.42
C LEU A 23 -24.08 -13.10 -2.52
N ASP A 24 -24.63 -13.36 -3.71
CA ASP A 24 -23.86 -13.85 -4.87
C ASP A 24 -22.75 -12.84 -5.27
N ARG A 25 -23.01 -11.53 -5.21
CA ARG A 25 -21.98 -10.51 -5.45
C ARG A 25 -20.87 -10.55 -4.41
N GLN A 26 -21.22 -10.75 -3.14
CA GLN A 26 -20.25 -10.85 -2.06
C GLN A 26 -19.43 -12.15 -2.13
N GLU A 27 -20.04 -13.26 -2.52
CA GLU A 27 -19.34 -14.54 -2.76
C GLU A 27 -18.32 -14.41 -3.87
N ARG A 28 -18.68 -13.79 -5.00
CA ARG A 28 -17.74 -13.50 -6.10
C ARG A 28 -16.58 -12.62 -5.63
N ALA A 29 -16.86 -11.53 -4.92
CA ALA A 29 -15.82 -10.64 -4.42
C ALA A 29 -14.84 -11.35 -3.46
N ASP A 30 -15.33 -12.25 -2.61
CA ASP A 30 -14.47 -13.01 -1.71
C ASP A 30 -13.69 -14.11 -2.43
N GLU A 31 -14.27 -14.73 -3.45
CA GLU A 31 -13.56 -15.65 -4.34
C GLU A 31 -12.44 -14.95 -5.10
N ASP A 32 -12.70 -13.76 -5.66
CA ASP A 32 -11.69 -12.95 -6.34
C ASP A 32 -10.51 -12.63 -5.40
N VAL A 33 -10.80 -12.19 -4.17
CA VAL A 33 -9.78 -11.94 -3.14
C VAL A 33 -8.99 -13.21 -2.81
N ARG A 34 -9.67 -14.36 -2.72
CA ARG A 34 -9.03 -15.65 -2.42
C ARG A 34 -8.09 -16.06 -3.55
N VAL A 35 -8.56 -16.03 -4.80
CA VAL A 35 -7.77 -16.40 -5.98
C VAL A 35 -6.58 -15.46 -6.17
N GLU A 36 -6.76 -14.15 -5.99
CA GLU A 36 -5.66 -13.18 -6.06
C GLU A 36 -4.60 -13.46 -4.98
N ALA A 37 -5.03 -13.71 -3.75
CA ALA A 37 -4.12 -14.04 -2.66
C ALA A 37 -3.40 -15.38 -2.87
N GLU A 38 -4.10 -16.43 -3.33
CA GLU A 38 -3.50 -17.74 -3.65
C GLU A 38 -2.45 -17.61 -4.76
N THR A 39 -2.80 -16.95 -5.86
CA THR A 39 -1.88 -16.73 -7.00
C THR A 39 -0.60 -16.00 -6.57
N TRP A 40 -0.71 -14.99 -5.70
CA TRP A 40 0.45 -14.28 -5.17
C TRP A 40 1.29 -15.17 -4.23
N LEU A 41 0.62 -15.92 -3.34
CA LEU A 41 1.27 -16.79 -2.35
C LEU A 41 2.00 -17.97 -3.00
N ASP A 42 1.56 -18.44 -4.17
CA ASP A 42 2.24 -19.51 -4.92
C ASP A 42 3.70 -19.14 -5.27
N GLY A 43 3.98 -17.85 -5.51
CA GLY A 43 5.33 -17.33 -5.79
C GLY A 43 6.12 -16.88 -4.56
N TRP A 44 5.56 -17.03 -3.36
CA TRP A 44 6.14 -16.49 -2.12
C TRP A 44 7.49 -17.12 -1.76
N GLU A 45 7.57 -18.46 -1.77
CA GLU A 45 8.79 -19.15 -1.33
C GLU A 45 10.00 -18.85 -2.26
N GLU A 46 9.77 -18.70 -3.56
CA GLU A 46 10.81 -18.28 -4.51
C GLU A 46 11.28 -16.85 -4.22
N THR A 47 10.32 -15.93 -4.01
CA THR A 47 10.61 -14.53 -3.68
C THR A 47 11.40 -14.43 -2.36
N ARG A 48 10.97 -15.17 -1.34
CA ARG A 48 11.63 -15.24 -0.02
C ARG A 48 13.04 -15.79 -0.14
N ALA A 49 13.24 -16.89 -0.87
CA ALA A 49 14.56 -17.48 -1.08
C ALA A 49 15.50 -16.52 -1.82
N ALA A 50 15.02 -15.81 -2.84
CA ALA A 50 15.80 -14.82 -3.56
C ALA A 50 16.21 -13.63 -2.67
N LEU A 51 15.31 -13.14 -1.82
CA LEU A 51 15.61 -12.07 -0.85
C LEU A 51 16.63 -12.53 0.19
N GLN A 52 16.46 -13.74 0.74
CA GLN A 52 17.40 -14.32 1.69
C GLN A 52 18.79 -14.49 1.08
N ALA A 53 18.89 -15.02 -0.14
CA ALA A 53 20.17 -15.15 -0.85
C ALA A 53 20.85 -13.79 -1.10
N ARG A 54 20.08 -12.75 -1.42
CA ARG A 54 20.61 -11.38 -1.57
C ARG A 54 21.16 -10.83 -0.25
N ILE A 55 20.47 -11.10 0.86
CA ILE A 55 20.92 -10.70 2.20
C ILE A 55 22.22 -11.41 2.55
N GLU A 56 22.28 -12.73 2.39
CA GLU A 56 23.47 -13.54 2.66
C GLU A 56 24.66 -13.08 1.81
N SER A 57 24.45 -12.88 0.50
CA SER A 57 25.48 -12.38 -0.41
C SER A 57 26.03 -11.01 0.02
N ALA A 58 25.15 -10.09 0.45
CA ALA A 58 25.57 -8.77 0.93
C ALA A 58 26.29 -8.82 2.29
N GLN A 59 25.90 -9.75 3.19
CA GLN A 59 26.60 -10.00 4.45
C GLN A 59 28.00 -10.57 4.21
N GLU A 60 28.12 -11.56 3.32
CA GLU A 60 29.43 -12.09 2.92
C GLU A 60 30.30 -11.00 2.29
N ALA A 61 29.72 -10.13 1.45
CA ALA A 61 30.43 -9.01 0.87
C ALA A 61 30.92 -8.02 1.95
N ALA A 62 30.13 -7.77 2.99
CA ALA A 62 30.55 -6.96 4.13
C ALA A 62 31.74 -7.61 4.86
N GLY A 63 31.67 -8.91 5.14
CA GLY A 63 32.78 -9.66 5.75
C GLY A 63 34.05 -9.64 4.89
N ARG A 64 33.91 -9.82 3.57
CA ARG A 64 35.04 -9.68 2.62
C ARG A 64 35.61 -8.26 2.62
N ALA A 65 34.76 -7.23 2.67
CA ALA A 65 35.21 -5.85 2.71
C ALA A 65 36.02 -5.54 3.97
N ASP A 66 35.61 -6.06 5.13
CA ASP A 66 36.35 -5.89 6.39
C ASP A 66 37.71 -6.59 6.35
N GLN A 67 37.76 -7.83 5.84
CA GLN A 67 39.02 -8.56 5.63
C GLN A 67 39.98 -7.81 4.70
N LEU A 68 39.46 -7.25 3.60
CA LEU A 68 40.26 -6.47 2.65
C LEU A 68 40.70 -5.13 3.25
N ALA A 69 39.88 -4.49 4.09
CA ALA A 69 40.24 -3.24 4.78
C ALA A 69 41.48 -3.41 5.65
N VAL A 70 41.57 -4.52 6.39
CA VAL A 70 42.75 -4.86 7.22
C VAL A 70 44.02 -5.00 6.38
N GLN A 71 43.90 -5.52 5.15
CA GLN A 71 45.05 -5.74 4.27
C GLN A 71 45.51 -4.46 3.55
N ARG A 72 44.62 -3.46 3.39
CA ARG A 72 44.89 -2.24 2.60
C ARG A 72 45.99 -1.38 3.21
N GLU A 73 45.95 -1.16 4.51
CA GLU A 73 46.91 -0.28 5.17
C GLU A 73 48.34 -0.82 5.09
N PRO A 74 48.61 -2.10 5.43
CA PRO A 74 49.94 -2.69 5.23
C PRO A 74 50.43 -2.66 3.78
N ALA A 75 49.53 -2.86 2.80
CA ALA A 75 49.89 -2.80 1.39
C ALA A 75 50.30 -1.38 0.95
N ARG A 76 49.58 -0.36 1.43
CA ARG A 76 49.89 1.06 1.17
C ARG A 76 51.19 1.49 1.81
N LEU A 77 51.42 1.13 3.07
CA LEU A 77 52.67 1.43 3.77
C LEU A 77 53.87 0.80 3.07
N ARG A 78 53.78 -0.48 2.67
CA ARG A 78 54.84 -1.15 1.89
C ARG A 78 55.10 -0.47 0.54
N LEU A 79 54.06 -0.06 -0.16
CA LEU A 79 54.22 0.67 -1.43
C LEU A 79 54.88 2.04 -1.23
N ALA A 80 54.50 2.77 -0.17
CA ALA A 80 55.12 4.04 0.17
C ALA A 80 56.60 3.86 0.52
N ALA A 81 56.94 2.86 1.33
CA ALA A 81 58.31 2.50 1.65
C ALA A 81 59.12 2.10 0.41
N ALA A 82 58.53 1.36 -0.54
CA ALA A 82 59.20 0.97 -1.77
C ALA A 82 59.50 2.17 -2.69
N ARG A 83 58.56 3.11 -2.79
CA ARG A 83 58.79 4.38 -3.52
C ARG A 83 59.88 5.21 -2.86
N LEU A 84 59.87 5.30 -1.53
CA LEU A 84 60.90 6.00 -0.76
C LEU A 84 62.27 5.34 -0.93
N ARG A 85 62.34 4.00 -0.90
CA ARG A 85 63.57 3.24 -1.20
C ARG A 85 64.13 3.62 -2.57
N ASP A 86 63.29 3.60 -3.61
CA ASP A 86 63.73 3.87 -4.98
C ASP A 86 64.24 5.32 -5.12
N GLN A 87 63.58 6.28 -4.44
CA GLN A 87 64.05 7.65 -4.36
C GLN A 87 65.41 7.76 -3.63
N LEU A 88 65.52 7.18 -2.44
CA LEU A 88 66.73 7.23 -1.61
C LEU A 88 67.92 6.49 -2.24
N ALA A 89 67.67 5.50 -3.11
CA ALA A 89 68.71 4.88 -3.91
C ALA A 89 69.34 5.91 -4.87
N GLY A 90 68.52 6.69 -5.58
CA GLY A 90 69.01 7.79 -6.43
C GLY A 90 69.68 8.92 -5.65
N ASP A 91 69.17 9.25 -4.46
CA ASP A 91 69.80 10.23 -3.58
C ASP A 91 71.16 9.74 -3.05
N THR A 92 71.28 8.44 -2.76
CA THR A 92 72.54 7.82 -2.33
C THR A 92 73.60 7.93 -3.41
N ASP A 93 73.24 7.67 -4.68
CA ASP A 93 74.15 7.81 -5.82
C ASP A 93 74.60 9.28 -5.97
N SER A 94 73.66 10.23 -5.89
CA SER A 94 73.93 11.67 -5.97
C SER A 94 74.84 12.17 -4.82
N SER A 95 74.58 11.72 -3.59
CA SER A 95 75.41 12.04 -2.42
C SER A 95 76.80 11.39 -2.50
N ALA A 96 76.90 10.17 -3.03
CA ALA A 96 78.19 9.50 -3.23
C ALA A 96 79.06 10.26 -4.24
N GLU A 97 78.48 10.78 -5.32
CA GLU A 97 79.18 11.65 -6.25
C GLU A 97 79.61 12.98 -5.60
N ALA A 98 78.78 13.57 -4.76
CA ALA A 98 79.12 14.79 -4.03
C ALA A 98 80.31 14.57 -3.08
N VAL A 99 80.35 13.44 -2.38
CA VAL A 99 81.51 13.01 -1.57
C VAL A 99 82.75 12.85 -2.44
N ALA A 100 82.64 12.19 -3.60
CA ALA A 100 83.77 12.02 -4.52
C ALA A 100 84.34 13.38 -4.98
N ARG A 101 83.47 14.32 -5.36
CA ARG A 101 83.87 15.69 -5.74
C ARG A 101 84.49 16.47 -4.58
N ALA A 102 83.91 16.40 -3.39
CA ALA A 102 84.43 17.07 -2.20
C ALA A 102 85.81 16.50 -1.78
N ARG A 103 85.99 15.18 -1.91
CA ARG A 103 87.25 14.50 -1.62
C ARG A 103 88.34 14.94 -2.59
N GLU A 104 88.03 15.01 -3.88
CA GLU A 104 88.96 15.52 -4.88
C GLU A 104 89.37 16.98 -4.58
N GLN A 105 88.41 17.85 -4.24
CA GLN A 105 88.70 19.24 -3.87
C GLN A 105 89.55 19.34 -2.60
N SER A 106 89.27 18.52 -1.59
CA SER A 106 90.06 18.45 -0.35
C SER A 106 91.50 18.05 -0.64
N LEU A 107 91.72 16.99 -1.42
CA LEU A 107 93.06 16.55 -1.83
C LEU A 107 93.81 17.62 -2.63
N ARG A 108 93.12 18.32 -3.55
CA ARG A 108 93.72 19.43 -4.32
C ARG A 108 94.10 20.62 -3.42
N ALA A 109 93.24 21.00 -2.48
CA ALA A 109 93.50 22.09 -1.55
C ALA A 109 94.65 21.75 -0.58
N ARG A 110 94.67 20.52 -0.09
CA ARG A 110 95.74 19.95 0.74
C ARG A 110 97.09 19.97 0.01
N ALA A 111 97.12 19.49 -1.23
CA ALA A 111 98.32 19.49 -2.07
C ALA A 111 98.83 20.92 -2.32
N ARG A 112 97.93 21.86 -2.63
CA ARG A 112 98.28 23.28 -2.79
C ARG A 112 98.85 23.88 -1.51
N TRP A 113 98.27 23.61 -0.35
CA TRP A 113 98.80 24.10 0.93
C TRP A 113 100.19 23.53 1.21
N LEU A 114 100.41 22.23 0.98
CA LEU A 114 101.72 21.60 1.16
C LEU A 114 102.77 22.22 0.23
N ASP A 115 102.43 22.46 -1.03
CA ASP A 115 103.31 23.13 -2.00
C ASP A 115 103.63 24.58 -1.60
N VAL A 116 102.63 25.36 -1.17
CA VAL A 116 102.81 26.73 -0.66
C VAL A 116 103.71 26.74 0.58
N LYS A 117 103.49 25.80 1.50
CA LYS A 117 104.30 25.62 2.71
C LYS A 117 105.74 25.25 2.39
N GLU A 118 105.97 24.32 1.46
CA GLU A 118 107.30 23.93 1.01
C GLU A 118 108.05 25.10 0.35
N ARG A 119 107.38 25.84 -0.54
CA ARG A 119 107.95 27.05 -1.15
C ARG A 119 108.32 28.12 -0.12
N ARG A 120 107.49 28.33 0.90
CA ARG A 120 107.80 29.26 2.00
C ARG A 120 109.00 28.79 2.83
N LEU A 121 109.06 27.50 3.18
CA LEU A 121 110.21 26.93 3.91
C LEU A 121 111.52 27.10 3.12
N ASN A 122 111.48 26.86 1.81
CA ASN A 122 112.63 27.10 0.92
C ASN A 122 113.00 28.60 0.84
N GLY A 123 112.03 29.49 0.99
CA GLY A 123 112.21 30.95 1.01
C GLY A 123 112.45 31.58 2.39
N ILE A 124 112.49 30.80 3.48
CA ILE A 124 112.49 31.31 4.86
C ILE A 124 113.71 32.18 5.18
N ALA A 125 114.86 31.85 4.57
CA ALA A 125 116.09 32.62 4.73
C ALA A 125 115.92 34.06 4.23
N ALA A 126 115.15 34.27 3.15
CA ALA A 126 114.84 35.60 2.63
C ALA A 126 113.79 36.34 3.49
N GLU A 127 112.87 35.63 4.16
CA GLU A 127 111.97 36.25 5.15
C GLU A 127 112.75 36.77 6.35
N LEU A 128 113.63 35.94 6.91
CA LEU A 128 114.44 36.26 8.09
C LEU A 128 115.44 37.38 7.77
N ALA A 129 116.08 37.33 6.60
CA ALA A 129 117.02 38.34 6.16
C ALA A 129 116.35 39.72 5.96
N ALA A 130 115.07 39.77 5.58
CA ALA A 130 114.32 41.02 5.45
C ALA A 130 114.01 41.71 6.80
N GLN A 131 114.23 41.02 7.93
CA GLN A 131 114.06 41.55 9.28
C GLN A 131 115.39 41.96 9.92
N LEU A 132 116.52 41.82 9.21
CA LEU A 132 117.82 42.26 9.71
C LEU A 132 117.91 43.78 9.69
N THR A 133 118.32 44.35 10.83
CA THR A 133 118.63 45.77 10.99
C THR A 133 120.13 45.91 11.24
N ASP A 134 120.78 46.86 10.56
CA ASP A 134 122.22 47.08 10.74
C ASP A 134 122.55 47.40 12.21
N GLY A 135 123.46 46.61 12.78
CA GLY A 135 123.93 46.76 14.17
C GLY A 135 123.16 45.95 15.22
N ASP A 136 121.98 45.41 14.89
CA ASP A 136 121.22 44.55 15.81
C ASP A 136 121.65 43.08 15.67
N PRO A 137 121.74 42.31 16.78
CA PRO A 137 122.07 40.88 16.71
C PRO A 137 120.96 40.08 16.02
N CYS A 138 121.32 39.27 15.04
CA CYS A 138 120.40 38.38 14.33
C CYS A 138 119.70 37.40 15.30
N ALA A 139 118.38 37.28 15.20
CA ALA A 139 117.57 36.44 16.08
C ALA A 139 117.85 34.92 15.97
N VAL A 140 118.56 34.48 14.92
CA VAL A 140 118.86 33.06 14.68
C VAL A 140 120.26 32.68 15.16
N CYS A 141 121.28 33.46 14.80
CA CYS A 141 122.69 33.14 15.09
C CYS A 141 123.41 34.13 16.02
N GLY A 142 122.80 35.29 16.32
CA GLY A 142 123.36 36.32 17.20
C GLY A 142 124.41 37.25 16.58
N ALA A 143 124.74 37.10 15.29
CA ALA A 143 125.71 37.97 14.60
C ALA A 143 125.12 39.34 14.23
N THR A 144 125.94 40.40 14.22
CA THR A 144 125.55 41.78 13.86
C THR A 144 125.85 42.15 12.41
N GLU A 145 126.48 41.26 11.62
CA GLU A 145 126.84 41.48 10.22
C GLU A 145 126.46 40.28 9.34
N HIS A 146 125.77 40.55 8.22
CA HIS A 146 125.41 39.56 7.20
C HIS A 146 125.83 40.07 5.80
N PRO A 147 126.98 39.62 5.25
CA PRO A 147 127.54 40.21 4.02
C PRO A 147 126.81 39.82 2.72
N ALA A 148 125.96 38.79 2.75
CA ALA A 148 125.13 38.38 1.60
C ALA A 148 123.74 37.89 2.07
N PRO A 149 122.88 38.79 2.55
CA PRO A 149 121.55 38.42 3.01
C PRO A 149 120.70 37.89 1.85
N ALA A 150 119.97 36.81 2.09
CA ALA A 150 119.07 36.22 1.10
C ALA A 150 117.98 37.23 0.70
N ARG A 151 117.67 37.32 -0.59
CA ARG A 151 116.66 38.25 -1.12
C ARG A 151 115.40 37.50 -1.52
N LYS A 152 114.24 38.13 -1.31
CA LYS A 152 112.96 37.65 -1.82
C LYS A 152 113.00 37.71 -3.35
N ASP A 153 112.67 36.62 -4.02
CA ASP A 153 112.46 36.59 -5.46
C ASP A 153 111.00 36.90 -5.81
N ALA A 154 110.70 37.02 -7.10
CA ALA A 154 109.34 37.30 -7.58
C ALA A 154 108.33 36.16 -7.28
N GLY A 155 108.80 34.98 -6.88
CA GLY A 155 107.99 33.80 -6.55
C GLY A 155 107.81 33.57 -5.04
N HIS A 156 108.30 34.51 -4.21
CA HIS A 156 108.32 34.37 -2.77
C HIS A 156 106.90 34.23 -2.19
N VAL A 157 106.69 33.20 -1.39
CA VAL A 157 105.45 32.94 -0.67
C VAL A 157 105.60 33.43 0.76
N ASP A 158 104.72 34.34 1.17
CA ASP A 158 104.69 34.85 2.54
C ASP A 158 103.76 34.02 3.46
N ARG A 159 103.77 34.38 4.76
CA ARG A 159 102.92 33.74 5.77
C ARG A 159 101.43 33.87 5.46
N GLU A 160 100.99 35.02 4.94
CA GLU A 160 99.56 35.25 4.63
C GLU A 160 99.08 34.31 3.52
N ALA A 161 99.90 34.06 2.49
CA ALA A 161 99.61 33.10 1.44
C ALA A 161 99.54 31.65 1.96
N GLU A 162 100.42 31.25 2.90
CA GLU A 162 100.34 29.94 3.58
C GLU A 162 99.06 29.82 4.41
N GLU A 163 98.73 30.82 5.23
CA GLU A 163 97.53 30.83 6.07
C GLU A 163 96.24 30.79 5.21
N ALA A 164 96.20 31.51 4.08
CA ALA A 164 95.09 31.45 3.14
C ALA A 164 94.94 30.06 2.51
N ALA A 165 96.05 29.41 2.15
CA ALA A 165 96.03 28.05 1.61
C ALA A 165 95.62 27.01 2.67
N LEU A 166 96.08 27.17 3.92
CA LEU A 166 95.67 26.34 5.06
C LEU A 166 94.16 26.46 5.31
N THR A 167 93.64 27.69 5.35
CA THR A 167 92.21 27.98 5.52
C THR A 167 91.39 27.35 4.40
N ALA A 168 91.87 27.41 3.16
CA ALA A 168 91.21 26.77 2.03
C ALA A 168 91.20 25.23 2.14
N SER A 169 92.30 24.62 2.61
CA SER A 169 92.37 23.17 2.89
C SER A 169 91.38 22.77 3.99
N GLN A 170 91.37 23.48 5.12
CA GLN A 170 90.46 23.21 6.25
C GLN A 170 89.00 23.32 5.82
N ARG A 171 88.63 24.37 5.08
CA ARG A 171 87.27 24.50 4.53
C ARG A 171 86.90 23.37 3.57
N ALA A 172 87.86 22.86 2.79
CA ALA A 172 87.61 21.74 1.88
C ALA A 172 87.45 20.41 2.64
N GLU A 173 88.21 20.20 3.71
CA GLU A 173 88.06 19.07 4.64
C GLU A 173 86.70 19.13 5.37
N GLU A 174 86.27 20.30 5.84
CA GLU A 174 84.94 20.50 6.43
C GLU A 174 83.81 20.16 5.46
N ARG A 175 83.91 20.62 4.20
CA ARG A 175 82.93 20.27 3.14
C ARG A 175 82.91 18.78 2.84
N LEU A 176 84.06 18.12 2.84
CA LEU A 176 84.13 16.66 2.69
C LEU A 176 83.42 15.97 3.86
N ALA A 177 83.74 16.37 5.09
CA ALA A 177 83.11 15.78 6.29
C ALA A 177 81.59 15.99 6.30
N GLU A 178 81.10 17.15 5.85
CA GLU A 178 79.66 17.41 5.70
C GLU A 178 79.02 16.52 4.62
N ALA A 179 79.66 16.38 3.46
CA ALA A 179 79.18 15.50 2.40
C ALA A 179 79.13 14.02 2.86
N GLU A 180 80.14 13.57 3.62
CA GLU A 180 80.20 12.21 4.17
C GLU A 180 79.11 11.97 5.22
N ARG A 181 78.83 12.95 6.10
CA ARG A 181 77.69 12.89 7.03
C ARG A 181 76.37 12.82 6.28
N GLY A 182 76.17 13.66 5.27
CA GLY A 182 74.98 13.64 4.43
C GLY A 182 74.75 12.29 3.76
N LEU A 183 75.80 11.69 3.19
CA LEU A 183 75.74 10.34 2.61
C LEU A 183 75.40 9.27 3.66
N GLY A 184 75.92 9.39 4.88
CA GLY A 184 75.58 8.50 6.00
C GLY A 184 74.08 8.51 6.31
N VAL A 185 73.49 9.70 6.46
CA VAL A 185 72.06 9.88 6.74
C VAL A 185 71.19 9.27 5.64
N VAL A 186 71.51 9.51 4.37
CA VAL A 186 70.73 8.96 3.24
C VAL A 186 70.84 7.43 3.19
N ARG A 187 72.01 6.85 3.48
CA ARG A 187 72.20 5.39 3.53
C ARG A 187 71.43 4.74 4.66
N GLU A 188 71.39 5.35 5.84
CA GLU A 188 70.59 4.87 6.96
C GLU A 188 69.09 4.90 6.63
N ALA A 189 68.62 6.00 6.03
CA ALA A 189 67.23 6.10 5.56
C ALA A 189 66.92 5.05 4.48
N LEU A 190 67.84 4.81 3.54
CA LEU A 190 67.68 3.80 2.49
C LEU A 190 67.57 2.40 3.09
N ALA A 191 68.40 2.07 4.10
CA ALA A 191 68.34 0.79 4.78
C ALA A 191 66.99 0.58 5.48
N ALA A 192 66.48 1.61 6.18
CA ALA A 192 65.17 1.58 6.82
C ALA A 192 64.03 1.38 5.81
N ALA A 193 64.01 2.19 4.74
CA ALA A 193 63.00 2.09 3.68
C ALA A 193 63.05 0.74 2.96
N THR A 194 64.26 0.17 2.75
CA THR A 194 64.43 -1.16 2.16
C THR A 194 63.85 -2.26 3.05
N ALA A 195 64.09 -2.19 4.36
CA ALA A 195 63.55 -3.15 5.31
C ALA A 195 62.02 -3.12 5.36
N GLU A 196 61.41 -1.92 5.33
CA GLU A 196 59.96 -1.74 5.37
C GLU A 196 59.27 -2.12 4.04
N ALA A 197 59.89 -1.80 2.89
CA ALA A 197 59.40 -2.17 1.56
C ALA A 197 59.40 -3.69 1.32
N GLY A 198 60.36 -4.39 1.91
CA GLY A 198 60.65 -5.79 1.62
C GLY A 198 61.28 -6.01 0.23
N GLY A 199 61.30 -7.27 -0.22
CA GLY A 199 62.04 -7.68 -1.43
C GLY A 199 61.32 -7.50 -2.77
N LEU A 200 60.08 -6.99 -2.78
CA LEU A 200 59.33 -6.82 -4.02
C LEU A 200 59.66 -5.49 -4.72
N GLN A 201 59.54 -5.52 -6.04
CA GLN A 201 59.64 -4.32 -6.87
C GLN A 201 58.44 -3.41 -6.67
N THR A 202 58.65 -2.10 -6.78
CA THR A 202 57.62 -1.07 -6.57
C THR A 202 56.45 -1.21 -7.53
N SER A 203 56.68 -1.60 -8.79
CA SER A 203 55.63 -1.90 -9.77
C SER A 203 54.70 -3.01 -9.31
N ARG A 204 55.24 -4.13 -8.82
CA ARG A 204 54.43 -5.25 -8.31
C ARG A 204 53.66 -4.90 -7.04
N LEU A 205 54.26 -4.10 -6.15
CA LEU A 205 53.57 -3.59 -4.96
C LEU A 205 52.43 -2.63 -5.34
N ALA A 206 52.62 -1.82 -6.39
CA ALA A 206 51.58 -0.93 -6.91
C ALA A 206 50.41 -1.73 -7.51
N GLU A 207 50.71 -2.72 -8.37
CA GLU A 207 49.69 -3.62 -8.94
C GLU A 207 48.89 -4.33 -7.84
N ALA A 208 49.57 -4.84 -6.80
CA ALA A 208 48.92 -5.51 -5.68
C ALA A 208 48.05 -4.56 -4.85
N ALA A 209 48.51 -3.33 -4.58
CA ALA A 209 47.75 -2.33 -3.86
C ALA A 209 46.50 -1.89 -4.66
N ASP A 210 46.64 -1.69 -5.96
CA ASP A 210 45.52 -1.32 -6.84
C ASP A 210 44.49 -2.43 -6.97
N GLU A 211 44.93 -3.70 -7.08
CA GLU A 211 44.02 -4.84 -7.09
C GLU A 211 43.26 -4.97 -5.77
N LEU A 212 43.96 -4.79 -4.65
CA LEU A 212 43.35 -4.83 -3.33
C LEU A 212 42.31 -3.69 -3.16
N GLU A 213 42.62 -2.50 -3.66
CA GLU A 213 41.70 -1.36 -3.67
C GLU A 213 40.46 -1.65 -4.53
N ARG A 214 40.62 -2.21 -5.74
CA ARG A 214 39.50 -2.61 -6.61
C ARG A 214 38.60 -3.64 -5.95
N ARG A 215 39.19 -4.69 -5.37
CA ARG A 215 38.44 -5.75 -4.67
C ARG A 215 37.70 -5.20 -3.46
N TYR A 216 38.33 -4.32 -2.70
CA TYR A 216 37.69 -3.64 -1.57
C TYR A 216 36.51 -2.78 -2.04
N ALA A 217 36.69 -1.97 -3.10
CA ALA A 217 35.62 -1.13 -3.63
C ALA A 217 34.45 -1.93 -4.19
N LEU A 218 34.69 -3.10 -4.80
CA LEU A 218 33.63 -4.03 -5.20
C LEU A 218 32.90 -4.59 -3.98
N ALA A 219 33.64 -5.18 -3.02
CA ALA A 219 33.04 -5.75 -1.82
C ALA A 219 32.24 -4.73 -1.00
N ARG A 220 32.71 -3.47 -0.90
CA ARG A 220 31.97 -2.39 -0.24
C ARG A 220 30.70 -1.99 -0.97
N ARG A 221 30.70 -1.98 -2.30
CA ARG A 221 29.49 -1.70 -3.11
C ARG A 221 28.46 -2.79 -2.88
N ASP A 222 28.86 -4.06 -2.95
CA ASP A 222 27.95 -5.19 -2.74
C ASP A 222 27.42 -5.21 -1.29
N ALA A 223 28.29 -4.93 -0.30
CA ALA A 223 27.90 -4.81 1.10
C ALA A 223 26.87 -3.69 1.35
N SER A 224 26.94 -2.58 0.58
CA SER A 224 26.01 -1.46 0.74
C SER A 224 24.56 -1.81 0.39
N ALA A 225 24.35 -2.88 -0.38
CA ALA A 225 23.02 -3.37 -0.72
C ALA A 225 22.30 -4.06 0.46
N LEU A 226 23.01 -4.41 1.55
CA LEU A 226 22.46 -5.18 2.66
C LEU A 226 21.23 -4.52 3.30
N HIS A 227 21.29 -3.21 3.55
CA HIS A 227 20.18 -2.49 4.18
C HIS A 227 18.93 -2.49 3.29
N ALA A 228 19.09 -2.23 2.00
CA ALA A 228 18.01 -2.26 1.03
C ALA A 228 17.40 -3.67 0.91
N ALA A 229 18.22 -4.72 0.90
CA ALA A 229 17.75 -6.11 0.89
C ALA A 229 16.94 -6.48 2.15
N HIS A 230 17.38 -6.04 3.33
CA HIS A 230 16.60 -6.19 4.58
C HIS A 230 15.26 -5.46 4.53
N GLU A 231 15.22 -4.23 4.00
CA GLU A 231 13.96 -3.50 3.85
C GLU A 231 12.98 -4.20 2.90
N GLU A 232 13.49 -4.69 1.78
CA GLU A 232 12.70 -5.43 0.80
C GLU A 232 12.15 -6.73 1.39
N SER A 233 12.95 -7.48 2.15
CA SER A 233 12.49 -8.67 2.89
C SER A 233 11.35 -8.33 3.85
N ARG A 234 11.52 -7.30 4.69
CA ARG A 234 10.47 -6.88 5.63
C ARG A 234 9.18 -6.47 4.92
N ARG A 235 9.27 -5.76 3.79
CA ARG A 235 8.09 -5.35 3.01
C ARG A 235 7.39 -6.56 2.40
N ALA A 236 8.17 -7.51 1.88
CA ALA A 236 7.65 -8.74 1.27
C ALA A 236 6.99 -9.65 2.33
N GLU A 237 7.60 -9.81 3.51
CA GLU A 237 7.03 -10.53 4.65
C GLU A 237 5.72 -9.91 5.13
N ALA A 238 5.67 -8.58 5.27
CA ALA A 238 4.44 -7.88 5.63
C ALA A 238 3.33 -8.05 4.58
N GLU A 239 3.68 -8.10 3.29
CA GLU A 239 2.71 -8.40 2.23
C GLU A 239 2.23 -9.86 2.31
N HIS A 240 3.13 -10.80 2.56
CA HIS A 240 2.79 -12.21 2.76
C HIS A 240 1.80 -12.40 3.92
N GLU A 241 2.03 -11.73 5.05
CA GLU A 241 1.10 -11.74 6.18
C GLU A 241 -0.26 -11.15 5.81
N ARG A 242 -0.28 -10.00 5.12
CA ARG A 242 -1.53 -9.37 4.63
C ARG A 242 -2.31 -10.29 3.71
N ARG A 243 -1.66 -10.90 2.72
CA ARG A 243 -2.29 -11.79 1.73
C ARG A 243 -2.78 -13.09 2.37
N THR A 244 -2.00 -13.65 3.30
CA THR A 244 -2.41 -14.83 4.09
C THR A 244 -3.65 -14.52 4.92
N ALA A 245 -3.67 -13.38 5.61
CA ALA A 245 -4.83 -12.95 6.38
C ALA A 245 -6.05 -12.69 5.48
N ALA A 246 -5.87 -12.05 4.32
CA ALA A 246 -6.94 -11.83 3.36
C ALA A 246 -7.55 -13.15 2.85
N ARG A 247 -6.71 -14.13 2.49
CA ARG A 247 -7.15 -15.49 2.10
C ARG A 247 -7.94 -16.18 3.20
N GLN A 248 -7.44 -16.16 4.44
CA GLN A 248 -8.13 -16.76 5.59
C GLN A 248 -9.47 -16.09 5.88
N GLN A 249 -9.51 -14.76 5.86
CA GLN A 249 -10.75 -14.01 6.07
C GLN A 249 -11.77 -14.26 4.96
N ALA A 250 -11.34 -14.30 3.70
CA ALA A 250 -12.20 -14.64 2.57
C ALA A 250 -12.79 -16.05 2.74
N ALA A 251 -11.96 -17.05 3.10
CA ALA A 251 -12.42 -18.41 3.37
C ALA A 251 -13.47 -18.48 4.50
N VAL A 252 -13.25 -17.76 5.61
CA VAL A 252 -14.22 -17.68 6.72
C VAL A 252 -15.53 -17.03 6.28
N ARG A 253 -15.46 -15.92 5.52
CA ARG A 253 -16.66 -15.25 5.01
C ARG A 253 -17.43 -16.14 4.03
N THR A 254 -16.75 -16.84 3.13
CA THR A 254 -17.35 -17.82 2.22
C THR A 254 -18.05 -18.93 2.99
N ALA A 255 -17.41 -19.52 4.00
CA ALA A 255 -18.03 -20.55 4.84
C ALA A 255 -19.27 -20.03 5.59
N ALA A 256 -19.24 -18.80 6.11
CA ALA A 256 -20.39 -18.18 6.78
C ALA A 256 -21.57 -17.95 5.82
N ARG A 257 -21.30 -17.68 4.54
CA ARG A 257 -22.36 -17.45 3.54
C ARG A 257 -23.08 -18.71 3.12
N VAL A 258 -22.46 -19.90 3.21
CA VAL A 258 -23.14 -21.18 2.95
C VAL A 258 -24.39 -21.30 3.82
N GLY A 259 -24.27 -21.09 5.15
CA GLY A 259 -25.42 -21.14 6.04
C GLY A 259 -26.43 -20.00 5.81
N HIS A 260 -25.97 -18.82 5.38
CA HIS A 260 -26.88 -17.73 5.01
C HIS A 260 -27.70 -18.07 3.76
N ARG A 261 -27.07 -18.69 2.77
CA ARG A 261 -27.70 -19.16 1.53
C ARG A 261 -28.74 -20.23 1.80
N GLU A 262 -28.40 -21.24 2.60
CA GLU A 262 -29.33 -22.29 3.03
C GLU A 262 -30.56 -21.73 3.74
N ARG A 263 -30.38 -20.71 4.59
CA ARG A 263 -31.49 -20.01 5.25
C ARG A 263 -32.39 -19.27 4.26
N LEU A 264 -31.81 -18.55 3.30
CA LEU A 264 -32.56 -17.84 2.27
C LEU A 264 -33.31 -18.81 1.34
N ASP A 265 -32.67 -19.91 0.96
CA ASP A 265 -33.27 -20.98 0.15
C ASP A 265 -34.44 -21.64 0.88
N GLY A 266 -34.29 -21.93 2.18
CA GLY A 266 -35.35 -22.47 3.02
C GLY A 266 -36.53 -21.51 3.20
N GLU A 267 -36.26 -20.22 3.40
CA GLU A 267 -37.29 -19.18 3.51
C GLU A 267 -38.05 -19.00 2.19
N GLN A 268 -37.35 -18.98 1.06
CA GLN A 268 -37.97 -18.92 -0.26
C GLN A 268 -38.89 -20.12 -0.49
N ALA A 269 -38.42 -21.34 -0.23
CA ALA A 269 -39.22 -22.55 -0.40
C ALA A 269 -40.50 -22.52 0.47
N ALA A 270 -40.41 -22.03 1.71
CA ALA A 270 -41.57 -21.89 2.60
C ALA A 270 -42.60 -20.88 2.07
N LEU A 271 -42.15 -19.72 1.57
CA LEU A 271 -43.03 -18.69 1.01
C LEU A 271 -43.65 -19.14 -0.31
N GLU A 272 -42.90 -19.82 -1.17
CA GLU A 272 -43.42 -20.40 -2.41
C GLU A 272 -44.50 -21.45 -2.10
N ALA A 273 -44.32 -22.27 -1.07
CA ALA A 273 -45.33 -23.20 -0.59
C ALA A 273 -46.58 -22.49 -0.05
N GLU A 274 -46.42 -21.42 0.75
CA GLU A 274 -47.55 -20.60 1.24
C GLU A 274 -48.34 -19.98 0.08
N LEU A 275 -47.65 -19.44 -0.93
CA LEU A 275 -48.29 -18.86 -2.12
C LEU A 275 -48.98 -19.91 -2.97
N ALA A 276 -48.38 -21.10 -3.13
CA ALA A 276 -48.99 -22.21 -3.83
C ALA A 276 -50.31 -22.64 -3.16
N GLU A 277 -50.30 -22.76 -1.82
CA GLU A 277 -51.49 -23.08 -1.03
C GLU A 277 -52.55 -21.97 -1.13
N ALA A 278 -52.16 -20.70 -0.97
CA ALA A 278 -53.08 -19.57 -1.03
C ALA A 278 -53.75 -19.39 -2.41
N ARG A 279 -53.01 -19.70 -3.48
CA ARG A 279 -53.50 -19.66 -4.87
C ARG A 279 -54.41 -20.84 -5.20
N GLY A 280 -54.13 -22.02 -4.66
CA GLY A 280 -54.82 -23.26 -5.02
C GLY A 280 -54.72 -23.54 -6.53
N ARG A 281 -55.88 -23.67 -7.20
CA ARG A 281 -55.96 -23.94 -8.65
C ARG A 281 -55.95 -22.70 -9.55
N ALA A 282 -55.96 -21.49 -8.98
CA ALA A 282 -55.93 -20.26 -9.77
C ALA A 282 -54.54 -20.04 -10.40
N ALA A 283 -54.42 -19.19 -11.43
CA ALA A 283 -53.11 -18.86 -11.99
C ALA A 283 -52.31 -17.91 -11.09
N SER A 284 -52.98 -17.09 -10.27
CA SER A 284 -52.35 -16.23 -9.25
C SER A 284 -53.19 -16.08 -7.98
N VAL A 285 -52.56 -15.63 -6.88
CA VAL A 285 -53.27 -15.26 -5.64
C VAL A 285 -54.29 -14.14 -5.91
N ALA A 286 -53.94 -13.17 -6.75
CA ALA A 286 -54.85 -12.09 -7.16
C ALA A 286 -56.08 -12.61 -7.90
N GLU A 287 -55.91 -13.60 -8.79
CA GLU A 287 -57.03 -14.23 -9.48
C GLU A 287 -57.91 -15.02 -8.50
N ARG A 288 -57.30 -15.73 -7.54
CA ARG A 288 -58.04 -16.42 -6.47
C ARG A 288 -58.82 -15.44 -5.60
N ALA A 289 -58.22 -14.30 -5.25
CA ALA A 289 -58.89 -13.23 -4.53
C ALA A 289 -60.13 -12.73 -5.29
N ALA A 290 -59.96 -12.38 -6.57
CA ALA A 290 -61.07 -11.92 -7.41
C ALA A 290 -62.16 -12.99 -7.59
N GLN A 291 -61.80 -14.28 -7.65
CA GLN A 291 -62.78 -15.37 -7.69
C GLN A 291 -63.59 -15.46 -6.38
N LEU A 292 -62.93 -15.32 -5.23
CA LEU A 292 -63.59 -15.35 -3.93
C LEU A 292 -64.48 -14.12 -3.73
N GLU A 293 -64.01 -12.92 -4.10
CA GLU A 293 -64.79 -11.67 -4.06
C GLU A 293 -66.05 -11.77 -4.93
N ARG A 294 -65.93 -12.28 -6.16
CA ARG A 294 -67.10 -12.53 -7.04
C ARG A 294 -68.09 -13.52 -6.42
N ARG A 295 -67.59 -14.58 -5.77
CA ARG A 295 -68.46 -15.56 -5.08
C ARG A 295 -69.17 -14.96 -3.88
N VAL A 296 -68.48 -14.14 -3.09
CA VAL A 296 -69.09 -13.42 -1.96
C VAL A 296 -70.19 -12.49 -2.47
N ALA A 297 -69.92 -11.69 -3.52
CA ALA A 297 -70.92 -10.82 -4.11
C ALA A 297 -72.16 -11.60 -4.59
N LEU A 298 -71.98 -12.69 -5.34
CA LEU A 298 -73.09 -13.53 -5.80
C LEU A 298 -73.90 -14.15 -4.65
N LEU A 299 -73.24 -14.57 -3.57
CA LEU A 299 -73.92 -15.13 -2.39
C LEU A 299 -74.66 -14.04 -1.60
N THR A 300 -74.09 -12.85 -1.48
CA THR A 300 -74.76 -11.70 -0.87
C THR A 300 -76.00 -11.31 -1.68
N ASP A 301 -75.87 -11.18 -2.99
CA ASP A 301 -77.00 -10.90 -3.90
C ASP A 301 -78.09 -11.97 -3.80
N ALA A 302 -77.71 -13.25 -3.68
CA ALA A 302 -78.65 -14.35 -3.52
C ALA A 302 -79.37 -14.31 -2.17
N VAL A 303 -78.68 -13.96 -1.08
CA VAL A 303 -79.28 -13.79 0.26
C VAL A 303 -80.25 -12.62 0.26
N ASP A 304 -79.88 -11.49 -0.35
CA ASP A 304 -80.74 -10.31 -0.42
C ASP A 304 -81.96 -10.58 -1.31
N SER A 305 -81.79 -11.27 -2.44
CA SER A 305 -82.91 -11.72 -3.28
C SER A 305 -83.84 -12.70 -2.54
N ALA A 306 -83.30 -13.59 -1.70
CA ALA A 306 -84.10 -14.51 -0.90
C ALA A 306 -84.91 -13.77 0.18
N ARG A 307 -84.31 -12.75 0.83
CA ARG A 307 -85.01 -11.87 1.78
C ARG A 307 -86.12 -11.08 1.09
N ASP A 308 -85.86 -10.51 -0.08
CA ASP A 308 -86.86 -9.78 -0.86
C ASP A 308 -88.03 -10.68 -1.27
N ALA A 309 -87.75 -11.94 -1.62
CA ALA A 309 -88.77 -12.94 -1.93
C ALA A 309 -89.62 -13.32 -0.71
N GLU A 310 -89.00 -13.53 0.46
CA GLU A 310 -89.69 -13.81 1.72
C GLU A 310 -90.56 -12.63 2.16
N ASP A 311 -90.04 -11.41 2.07
CA ASP A 311 -90.79 -10.18 2.34
C ASP A 311 -91.98 -10.01 1.39
N SER A 312 -91.80 -10.31 0.11
CA SER A 312 -92.86 -10.26 -0.89
C SER A 312 -93.94 -11.32 -0.61
N ALA A 313 -93.55 -12.55 -0.24
CA ALA A 313 -94.50 -13.60 0.13
C ALA A 313 -95.29 -13.27 1.40
N ARG A 314 -94.64 -12.67 2.41
CA ARG A 314 -95.30 -12.18 3.62
C ARG A 314 -96.31 -11.07 3.30
N ARG A 315 -95.92 -10.09 2.47
CA ARG A 315 -96.83 -9.02 2.01
C ARG A 315 -98.02 -9.57 1.24
N LEU A 316 -97.83 -10.59 0.40
CA LEU A 316 -98.92 -11.27 -0.31
C LEU A 316 -99.88 -11.93 0.67
N LYS A 317 -99.38 -12.70 1.64
CA LYS A 317 -100.20 -13.32 2.69
C LYS A 317 -100.99 -12.30 3.50
N GLU A 318 -100.37 -11.17 3.86
CA GLU A 318 -101.04 -10.06 4.55
C GLU A 318 -102.09 -9.37 3.66
N ALA A 319 -101.85 -9.25 2.36
CA ALA A 319 -102.82 -8.72 1.40
C ALA A 319 -104.02 -9.68 1.23
N ASP A 320 -103.76 -10.98 1.08
CA ASP A 320 -104.80 -12.01 0.98
C ASP A 320 -105.66 -12.08 2.26
N ALA A 321 -105.03 -12.01 3.43
CA ALA A 321 -105.75 -11.97 4.71
C ALA A 321 -106.61 -10.70 4.84
N ARG A 322 -106.08 -9.53 4.46
CA ARG A 322 -106.86 -8.27 4.42
C ARG A 322 -108.01 -8.35 3.43
N LEU A 323 -107.82 -8.96 2.27
CA LEU A 323 -108.85 -9.16 1.26
C LEU A 323 -109.95 -10.10 1.76
N ALA A 324 -109.59 -11.22 2.40
CA ALA A 324 -110.53 -12.15 3.03
C ALA A 324 -111.34 -11.49 4.14
N ASP A 325 -110.68 -10.76 5.03
CA ASP A 325 -111.35 -10.04 6.12
C ASP A 325 -112.28 -8.93 5.61
N ALA A 326 -111.89 -8.20 4.55
CA ALA A 326 -112.75 -7.23 3.89
C ALA A 326 -113.97 -7.88 3.21
N ALA A 327 -113.80 -9.02 2.53
CA ALA A 327 -114.89 -9.76 1.90
C ALA A 327 -115.89 -10.28 2.93
N PHE A 328 -115.40 -10.85 4.04
CA PHE A 328 -116.24 -11.32 5.13
C PHE A 328 -117.00 -10.18 5.81
N ARG A 329 -116.35 -9.03 6.06
CA ARG A 329 -117.03 -7.82 6.57
C ARG A 329 -118.12 -7.29 5.64
N ALA A 330 -117.97 -7.50 4.33
CA ALA A 330 -118.98 -7.17 3.32
C ALA A 330 -120.09 -8.24 3.17
N GLY A 331 -120.05 -9.32 3.95
CA GLY A 331 -121.07 -10.37 3.97
C GLY A 331 -120.84 -11.53 2.98
N PHE A 332 -119.63 -11.65 2.42
CA PHE A 332 -119.29 -12.72 1.48
C PHE A 332 -118.41 -13.80 2.14
N ASP A 333 -118.68 -15.06 1.85
CA ASP A 333 -117.91 -16.19 2.39
C ASP A 333 -116.47 -16.25 1.86
N THR A 334 -116.19 -15.64 0.69
CA THR A 334 -114.84 -15.58 0.11
C THR A 334 -114.59 -14.28 -0.64
N PRO A 335 -113.33 -13.82 -0.76
CA PRO A 335 -112.92 -12.76 -1.68
C PRO A 335 -113.46 -12.89 -3.10
N ARG A 336 -113.50 -14.12 -3.63
CA ARG A 336 -113.98 -14.39 -4.97
C ARG A 336 -115.49 -14.17 -5.10
N ALA A 337 -116.27 -14.58 -4.10
CA ALA A 337 -117.69 -14.28 -4.06
C ALA A 337 -117.97 -12.76 -4.01
N ALA A 338 -117.15 -11.99 -3.28
CA ALA A 338 -117.24 -10.52 -3.28
C ALA A 338 -116.90 -9.91 -4.65
N ALA A 339 -115.87 -10.44 -5.33
CA ALA A 339 -115.48 -9.99 -6.68
C ALA A 339 -116.52 -10.36 -7.75
N ASP A 340 -117.11 -11.55 -7.67
CA ASP A 340 -118.14 -12.03 -8.60
C ASP A 340 -119.49 -11.31 -8.39
N ALA A 341 -119.76 -10.84 -7.16
CA ALA A 341 -120.90 -10.00 -6.83
C ALA A 341 -120.67 -8.51 -7.10
N LEU A 342 -119.48 -8.14 -7.58
CA LEU A 342 -119.16 -6.77 -7.94
C LEU A 342 -119.99 -6.40 -9.17
N LEU A 343 -121.10 -5.71 -8.94
CA LEU A 343 -121.93 -5.17 -10.00
C LEU A 343 -121.14 -4.09 -10.75
N ASP A 344 -121.19 -4.14 -12.07
CA ASP A 344 -120.74 -3.03 -12.88
C ASP A 344 -121.71 -1.84 -12.72
N ASP A 345 -121.25 -0.64 -13.09
CA ASP A 345 -122.04 0.58 -12.95
C ASP A 345 -123.40 0.49 -13.66
N ALA A 346 -123.52 -0.32 -14.72
CA ALA A 346 -124.76 -0.54 -15.45
C ALA A 346 -125.73 -1.42 -14.64
N GLY A 347 -125.27 -2.54 -14.10
CA GLY A 347 -126.04 -3.47 -13.29
C GLY A 347 -126.49 -2.87 -11.96
N HIS A 348 -125.63 -2.06 -11.31
CA HIS A 348 -126.02 -1.34 -10.08
C HIS A 348 -127.15 -0.35 -10.35
N ARG A 349 -127.05 0.45 -11.43
CA ARG A 349 -128.09 1.41 -11.81
C ARG A 349 -129.40 0.75 -12.20
N ASP A 350 -129.36 -0.43 -12.81
CA ASP A 350 -130.58 -1.16 -13.17
C ASP A 350 -131.32 -1.72 -11.95
N LEU A 351 -130.61 -2.35 -11.02
CA LEU A 351 -131.19 -2.82 -9.77
C LEU A 351 -131.72 -1.68 -8.91
N GLN A 352 -131.02 -0.54 -8.86
CA GLN A 352 -131.50 0.66 -8.17
C GLN A 352 -132.83 1.16 -8.78
N ARG A 353 -132.91 1.27 -10.12
CA ARG A 353 -134.17 1.65 -10.81
C ARG A 353 -135.31 0.68 -10.53
N ARG A 354 -135.03 -0.63 -10.49
CA ARG A 354 -136.04 -1.65 -10.18
C ARG A 354 -136.51 -1.58 -8.74
N LEU A 355 -135.61 -1.28 -7.80
CA LEU A 355 -135.95 -1.08 -6.39
C LEU A 355 -136.83 0.17 -6.22
N ASP A 356 -136.45 1.28 -6.86
CA ASP A 356 -137.22 2.52 -6.84
C ASP A 356 -138.60 2.32 -7.47
N ALA A 357 -138.69 1.58 -8.59
CA ALA A 357 -139.96 1.22 -9.22
C ALA A 357 -140.82 0.33 -8.32
N TRP A 358 -140.24 -0.68 -7.67
CA TRP A 358 -140.96 -1.56 -6.76
C TRP A 358 -141.46 -0.81 -5.51
N GLN A 359 -140.65 0.09 -4.93
CA GLN A 359 -141.07 0.93 -3.82
C GLN A 359 -142.19 1.90 -4.23
N SER A 360 -142.16 2.40 -5.47
CA SER A 360 -143.23 3.24 -6.01
C SER A 360 -144.53 2.44 -6.24
N GLU A 361 -144.44 1.20 -6.72
CA GLU A 361 -145.58 0.29 -6.84
C GLU A 361 -146.13 -0.13 -5.47
N GLU A 362 -145.28 -0.46 -4.49
CA GLU A 362 -145.72 -0.79 -3.13
C GLU A 362 -146.46 0.39 -2.50
N ALA A 363 -145.95 1.61 -2.66
CA ALA A 363 -146.62 2.83 -2.20
C ALA A 363 -147.97 3.05 -2.91
N ALA A 364 -148.06 2.79 -4.21
CA ALA A 364 -149.30 2.89 -4.98
C ALA A 364 -150.34 1.84 -4.53
N VAL A 365 -149.94 0.59 -4.32
CA VAL A 365 -150.81 -0.49 -3.82
C VAL A 365 -151.27 -0.21 -2.39
N ARG A 366 -150.40 0.30 -1.51
CA ARG A 366 -150.79 0.76 -0.17
C ARG A 366 -151.84 1.88 -0.23
N THR A 367 -151.76 2.74 -1.25
CA THR A 367 -152.71 3.85 -1.44
C THR A 367 -154.07 3.33 -1.91
N VAL A 368 -154.12 2.39 -2.86
CA VAL A 368 -155.37 1.75 -3.36
C VAL A 368 -156.04 0.87 -2.29
N LEU A 369 -155.26 0.22 -1.43
CA LEU A 369 -155.78 -0.54 -0.28
C LEU A 369 -156.31 0.35 0.85
N ALA A 370 -156.00 1.66 0.83
CA ALA A 370 -156.54 2.64 1.78
C ALA A 370 -157.80 3.35 1.26
N GLU A 371 -158.26 3.08 0.03
CA GLU A 371 -159.49 3.64 -0.54
C GLU A 371 -160.76 2.97 0.05
N ALA A 372 -161.80 3.78 0.30
CA ALA A 372 -162.95 3.37 1.13
C ALA A 372 -163.83 2.27 0.51
N ASP A 373 -163.88 2.19 -0.83
CA ASP A 373 -164.68 1.20 -1.56
C ASP A 373 -164.01 -0.19 -1.56
N THR A 374 -162.67 -0.26 -1.52
CA THR A 374 -161.87 -1.50 -1.47
C THR A 374 -161.81 -2.09 -0.07
N ALA A 375 -161.81 -1.27 0.99
CA ALA A 375 -161.98 -1.76 2.37
C ALA A 375 -163.38 -2.34 2.62
N ALA A 376 -164.42 -1.82 1.95
CA ALA A 376 -165.80 -2.31 2.07
C ALA A 376 -166.05 -3.67 1.37
N ALA A 377 -165.22 -4.05 0.39
CA ALA A 377 -165.30 -5.35 -0.29
C ALA A 377 -164.68 -6.50 0.52
N ALA A 378 -163.70 -6.23 1.39
CA ALA A 378 -163.05 -7.23 2.25
C ALA A 378 -163.94 -7.72 3.43
N HIS A 379 -165.10 -7.09 3.66
CA HIS A 379 -166.02 -7.39 4.76
C HIS A 379 -167.36 -8.00 4.32
N ARG A 380 -167.44 -8.57 3.11
CA ARG A 380 -168.53 -9.48 2.72
C ARG A 380 -168.01 -10.93 2.72
N PRO A 381 -168.81 -11.88 3.22
CA PRO A 381 -168.36 -13.22 3.61
C PRO A 381 -167.84 -14.08 2.45
#